data_AF-A0AAV4B506-F1
#
_entry.id   AF-A0AAV4B506-F1
#
_cell.length_a   1.000
_cell.length_b   1.000
_cell.length_c   1.000
_cell.angle_alpha   90.00
_cell.angle_beta   90.00
_cell.angle_gamma   90.00
#
_symmetry.space_group_name_H-M   'P 1'
#
loop_
_entity.id
_entity.type
_entity.pdbx_description
1 polymer ?
#
loop_
_entity_poly.entity_id
_entity_poly.type
_entity_poly.pdbx_seq_one_letter_code
_entity_poly.pdbx_strand_id
1 'polypeptide(L)'
;MKQWQAHHLHCTQGKRDWPYSHVFKRKGKYCQEKLSHKKKIFKAVEPQPDSEDVFTIWRNYSKHAHSNDYVRCVTWLEENKKSCLYEYRGKCPGAHTHRKSANPERTGAYIRLQPQVMDL
;
A
#
# COMPACT_ATOMS: atom_id res chain seq x y z
N MET A 1 -17.49 7.41 4.60
CA MET A 1 -16.11 7.44 4.07
C MET A 1 -15.88 6.10 3.36
N LYS A 2 -15.81 6.05 2.02
CA LYS A 2 -15.62 4.79 1.28
C LYS A 2 -14.14 4.38 1.38
N GLN A 3 -13.86 3.31 2.12
CA GLN A 3 -12.53 2.70 2.15
C GLN A 3 -12.41 1.74 0.95
N TRP A 4 -11.34 1.88 0.17
CA TRP A 4 -11.03 0.96 -0.90
C TRP A 4 -9.85 0.11 -0.44
N GLN A 5 -10.10 -1.19 -0.23
CA GLN A 5 -9.05 -2.17 0.02
C GLN A 5 -8.66 -2.79 -1.33
N ALA A 6 -7.39 -2.70 -1.68
CA ALA A 6 -6.85 -3.36 -2.87
C ALA A 6 -5.82 -4.38 -2.44
N HIS A 7 -6.11 -5.65 -2.71
CA HIS A 7 -5.22 -6.78 -2.44
C HIS A 7 -4.24 -6.90 -3.60
N HIS A 8 -2.94 -6.80 -3.32
CA HIS A 8 -1.90 -6.99 -4.32
C HIS A 8 -0.91 -8.06 -3.82
N LEU A 9 -0.69 -9.12 -4.59
CA LEU A 9 0.31 -10.15 -4.27
C LEU A 9 1.51 -9.96 -5.18
N HIS A 10 2.72 -9.98 -4.62
CA HIS A 10 3.94 -9.84 -5.39
C HIS A 10 4.80 -11.10 -5.23
N CYS A 11 5.41 -11.54 -6.33
CA CYS A 11 6.26 -12.73 -6.40
C CYS A 11 7.65 -12.34 -6.89
N THR A 12 8.70 -12.84 -6.26
CA THR A 12 10.07 -12.72 -6.81
C THR A 12 10.26 -13.74 -7.94
N GLN A 13 10.70 -13.31 -9.11
CA GLN A 13 11.26 -14.21 -10.12
C GLN A 13 12.71 -13.83 -10.36
N GLY A 14 13.61 -14.77 -10.13
CA GLY A 14 15.06 -14.55 -10.17
C GLY A 14 15.56 -14.08 -11.54
N LYS A 15 15.92 -12.80 -11.62
CA LYS A 15 17.17 -12.25 -12.22
C LYS A 15 17.18 -10.74 -11.98
N ARG A 16 18.36 -10.18 -11.72
CA ARG A 16 18.61 -8.79 -11.30
C ARG A 16 18.19 -7.80 -12.38
N ASP A 17 16.93 -7.37 -12.31
CA ASP A 17 16.37 -6.10 -12.79
C ASP A 17 14.94 -6.04 -12.21
N TRP A 18 14.82 -5.50 -10.99
CA TRP A 18 13.60 -5.43 -10.16
C TRP A 18 12.66 -6.67 -10.22
N PRO A 19 12.85 -7.69 -9.38
CA PRO A 19 12.37 -9.06 -9.61
C PRO A 19 10.90 -9.32 -9.27
N TYR A 20 10.08 -8.30 -9.00
CA TYR A 20 8.74 -8.49 -8.43
C TYR A 20 7.66 -8.41 -9.50
N SER A 21 6.95 -9.52 -9.73
CA SER A 21 5.76 -9.55 -10.59
C SER A 21 4.48 -9.54 -9.76
N HIS A 22 3.46 -8.83 -10.25
CA HIS A 22 2.15 -8.81 -9.60
C HIS A 22 1.34 -10.04 -9.99
N VAL A 23 0.86 -10.79 -9.01
CA VAL A 23 0.09 -12.01 -9.19
C VAL A 23 -1.23 -11.94 -8.44
N PHE A 24 -2.16 -12.81 -8.80
CA PHE A 24 -3.46 -12.95 -8.15
C PHE A 24 -3.72 -14.41 -7.87
N LYS A 25 -4.21 -14.74 -6.67
CA LYS A 25 -4.62 -16.10 -6.35
C LYS A 25 -6.04 -16.34 -6.84
N ARG A 26 -6.23 -17.28 -7.77
CA ARG A 26 -7.54 -17.62 -8.33
C ARG A 26 -7.68 -19.14 -8.49
N LYS A 27 -8.74 -19.72 -7.92
CA LYS A 27 -8.97 -21.18 -7.89
C LYS A 27 -7.74 -21.96 -7.37
N GLY A 28 -7.09 -21.43 -6.33
CA GLY A 28 -5.92 -22.06 -5.70
C GLY A 28 -4.58 -21.88 -6.44
N LYS A 29 -4.55 -21.27 -7.63
CA LYS A 29 -3.31 -21.00 -8.39
C LYS A 29 -2.99 -19.52 -8.47
N TYR A 30 -1.71 -19.18 -8.55
CA TYR A 30 -1.25 -17.82 -8.83
C TYR A 30 -1.28 -17.55 -10.33
N CYS A 31 -1.90 -16.43 -10.69
CA CYS A 31 -2.11 -16.00 -12.07
C CYS A 31 -1.64 -14.56 -12.27
N GLN A 32 -1.08 -14.26 -13.44
CA GLN A 32 -0.86 -12.90 -13.90
C GLN A 32 -2.09 -12.39 -14.67
N GLU A 33 -2.47 -11.15 -14.41
CA GLU A 33 -3.53 -10.47 -15.16
C GLU A 33 -2.94 -9.87 -16.45
N LYS A 34 -3.57 -10.18 -17.58
CA LYS A 34 -3.26 -9.60 -18.88
C LYS A 34 -4.53 -9.09 -19.53
N LEU A 35 -4.51 -7.84 -19.99
CA LEU A 35 -5.58 -7.29 -20.82
C LEU A 35 -5.39 -7.76 -22.26
N SER A 36 -6.40 -8.42 -22.82
CA SER A 36 -6.45 -8.83 -24.23
C SER A 36 -7.83 -8.47 -24.78
N HIS A 37 -7.87 -7.72 -25.88
CA HIS A 37 -9.13 -7.29 -26.52
C HIS A 37 -10.14 -6.66 -25.53
N LYS A 38 -9.66 -5.76 -24.65
CA LYS A 38 -10.45 -5.11 -23.57
C LYS A 38 -11.02 -6.07 -22.52
N LYS A 39 -10.70 -7.36 -22.57
CA LYS A 39 -11.09 -8.36 -21.56
C LYS A 39 -9.89 -8.71 -20.69
N LYS A 40 -10.14 -8.90 -19.39
CA LYS A 40 -9.14 -9.35 -18.42
C LYS A 40 -8.99 -10.87 -18.55
N ILE A 41 -7.82 -11.31 -19.00
CA ILE A 41 -7.44 -12.72 -19.05
C ILE A 41 -6.46 -12.99 -17.91
N PHE A 42 -6.64 -14.10 -17.22
CA PHE A 42 -5.77 -14.51 -16.12
C PHE A 42 -5.03 -15.76 -16.56
N LYS A 43 -3.71 -15.66 -16.70
CA LYS A 43 -2.85 -16.80 -17.07
C LYS A 43 -2.12 -17.30 -15.83
N ALA A 44 -2.17 -18.60 -15.57
CA ALA A 44 -1.41 -19.20 -14.49
C ALA A 44 0.09 -18.98 -14.71
N VAL A 45 0.82 -18.68 -13.63
CA VAL A 45 2.28 -18.58 -13.64
C VAL A 45 2.87 -19.99 -13.63
N GLU A 46 3.85 -20.25 -14.49
CA GLU A 46 4.53 -21.55 -14.55
C GLU A 46 6.05 -21.32 -14.50
N PRO A 47 6.78 -21.93 -13.54
CA PRO A 47 6.26 -22.75 -12.45
C PRO A 47 5.43 -21.93 -11.46
N GLN A 48 4.49 -22.59 -10.74
CA GLN A 48 3.79 -21.96 -9.63
C GLN A 48 4.81 -21.60 -8.54
N PRO A 49 4.83 -20.35 -8.05
CA PRO A 49 5.74 -19.97 -6.98
C PRO A 49 5.31 -20.61 -5.67
N ASP A 50 6.29 -20.88 -4.81
CA ASP A 50 6.04 -21.36 -3.47
C ASP A 50 5.39 -20.27 -2.62
N SER A 51 4.63 -20.66 -1.60
CA SER A 51 3.92 -19.71 -0.74
C SER A 51 4.87 -18.81 0.06
N GLU A 52 6.11 -19.23 0.29
CA GLU A 52 7.13 -18.47 1.01
C GLU A 52 7.75 -17.35 0.15
N ASP A 53 7.69 -17.49 -1.18
CA ASP A 53 8.23 -16.52 -2.15
C ASP A 53 7.21 -15.45 -2.57
N VAL A 54 5.98 -15.56 -2.05
CA VAL A 54 4.87 -14.64 -2.33
C VAL A 54 4.52 -13.89 -1.06
N PHE A 55 4.46 -12.57 -1.16
CA PHE A 55 4.02 -11.71 -0.06
C PHE A 55 2.77 -10.95 -0.44
N THR A 56 1.86 -10.80 0.52
CA THR A 56 0.64 -10.00 0.34
C THR A 56 0.87 -8.57 0.78
N ILE A 57 0.73 -7.63 -0.15
CA ILE A 57 0.71 -6.20 0.14
C ILE A 57 -0.73 -5.71 0.25
N TRP A 58 -1.01 -5.04 1.36
CA TRP A 58 -2.22 -4.27 1.56
C TRP A 58 -1.97 -2.79 1.35
N ARG A 59 -2.92 -2.12 0.70
CA ARG A 59 -2.91 -0.67 0.52
C ARG A 59 -4.26 -0.08 0.91
N ASN A 60 -4.22 1.00 1.68
CA ASN A 60 -5.39 1.80 2.03
C ASN A 60 -5.20 3.25 1.60
N TYR A 61 -6.07 3.71 0.71
CA TYR A 61 -6.08 5.09 0.24
C TYR A 61 -7.14 5.90 0.98
N SER A 62 -6.73 7.05 1.50
CA SER A 62 -7.60 8.01 2.18
C SER A 62 -7.36 9.41 1.64
N LYS A 63 -8.44 10.17 1.43
CA LYS A 63 -8.37 11.58 1.05
C LYS A 63 -8.58 12.46 2.27
N HIS A 64 -7.96 13.64 2.29
CA HIS A 64 -8.27 14.63 3.32
C HIS A 64 -9.70 15.13 3.17
N ALA A 65 -10.38 15.38 4.29
CA ALA A 65 -11.76 15.87 4.26
C ALA A 65 -11.88 17.27 3.62
N HIS A 66 -10.85 18.09 3.76
CA HIS A 66 -10.84 19.50 3.32
C HIS A 66 -9.96 19.76 2.08
N SER A 67 -9.24 18.75 1.57
CA SER A 67 -8.40 18.89 0.39
C SER A 67 -8.45 17.60 -0.42
N ASN A 68 -9.11 17.67 -1.57
CA ASN A 68 -9.24 16.52 -2.47
C ASN A 68 -7.91 16.12 -3.12
N ASP A 69 -6.97 17.07 -3.17
CA ASP A 69 -5.64 16.87 -3.76
C ASP A 69 -4.66 16.26 -2.76
N TYR A 70 -4.97 16.27 -1.46
CA TYR A 70 -4.17 15.59 -0.44
C TYR A 70 -4.64 14.16 -0.23
N VAL A 71 -3.82 13.22 -0.68
CA VAL A 71 -4.09 11.78 -0.61
C VAL A 71 -3.01 11.11 0.24
N ARG A 72 -3.44 10.31 1.22
CA ARG A 72 -2.59 9.43 2.01
C ARG A 72 -2.81 7.99 1.57
N CYS A 73 -1.75 7.31 1.20
CA CYS A 73 -1.69 5.86 1.02
C CYS A 73 -0.97 5.25 2.22
N VAL A 74 -1.55 4.22 2.82
CA VAL A 74 -0.90 3.40 3.84
C VAL A 74 -0.68 2.02 3.24
N THR A 75 0.57 1.58 3.18
CA THR A 75 0.98 0.29 2.62
C THR A 75 1.58 -0.56 3.71
N TRP A 76 1.15 -1.83 3.85
CA TRP A 76 1.74 -2.78 4.80
C TRP A 76 1.73 -4.20 4.24
N LEU A 77 2.60 -5.05 4.79
CA LEU A 77 2.64 -6.47 4.48
C LEU A 77 1.65 -7.22 5.38
N GLU A 78 0.93 -8.19 4.84
CA GLU A 78 -0.02 -9.00 5.63
C GLU A 78 0.67 -9.71 6.80
N GLU A 79 1.88 -10.21 6.55
CA GLU A 79 2.71 -10.96 7.49
C GLU A 79 3.32 -10.05 8.58
N ASN A 80 3.52 -8.76 8.29
CA ASN A 80 4.09 -7.79 9.23
C ASN A 80 3.22 -6.55 9.40
N LYS A 81 2.34 -6.60 10.41
CA LYS A 81 1.46 -5.50 10.80
C LYS A 81 2.12 -4.46 11.72
N LYS A 82 3.37 -4.70 12.16
CA LYS A 82 4.09 -3.79 13.07
C LYS A 82 4.73 -2.61 12.34
N SER A 83 4.92 -2.73 11.03
CA SER A 83 5.54 -1.71 10.19
C SER A 83 4.64 -1.41 9.00
N CYS A 84 4.54 -0.14 8.63
CA CYS A 84 3.81 0.30 7.45
C CYS A 84 4.51 1.52 6.83
N LEU A 85 4.33 1.68 5.52
CA LEU A 85 4.79 2.81 4.76
C LEU A 85 3.62 3.78 4.58
N TYR A 86 3.85 5.05 4.90
CA TYR A 86 2.92 6.14 4.62
C TYR A 86 3.44 6.97 3.46
N GLU A 87 2.65 7.04 2.39
CA GLU A 87 2.91 7.92 1.25
C GLU A 87 1.87 9.03 1.25
N TYR A 88 2.32 10.27 1.12
CA TYR A 88 1.47 11.45 1.04
C TYR A 88 1.70 12.12 -0.31
N ARG A 89 0.62 12.32 -1.07
CA ARG A 89 0.64 13.00 -2.37
C ARG A 89 -0.19 14.27 -2.29
N GLY A 90 0.32 15.32 -2.94
CA GLY A 90 -0.30 16.64 -2.98
C GLY A 90 0.12 17.55 -1.83
N LYS A 91 -0.48 18.75 -1.78
CA LYS A 91 -0.14 19.76 -0.77
C LYS A 91 -0.92 19.48 0.52
N CYS A 92 -0.20 19.29 1.62
CA CYS A 92 -0.83 19.22 2.93
C CYS A 92 -1.60 20.53 3.17
N PRO A 93 -2.91 20.51 3.50
CA PRO A 93 -3.72 21.71 3.72
C PRO A 93 -3.34 22.50 4.99
N GLY A 94 -2.19 22.18 5.60
CA GLY A 94 -1.67 22.82 6.80
C GLY A 94 -2.14 22.14 8.08
N ALA A 95 -1.63 22.64 9.21
CA ALA A 95 -2.00 22.15 10.52
C ALA A 95 -3.39 22.65 10.90
N HIS A 96 -4.44 21.96 10.47
CA HIS A 96 -5.68 21.97 11.24
C HIS A 96 -5.43 21.09 12.46
N THR A 97 -4.96 21.71 13.55
CA THR A 97 -4.86 21.04 14.84
C THR A 97 -6.22 20.39 15.12
N HIS A 98 -6.23 19.08 15.33
CA HIS A 98 -7.41 18.38 15.80
C HIS A 98 -7.79 19.04 17.14
N ARG A 99 -8.74 19.98 17.14
CA ARG A 99 -9.13 20.83 18.28
C ARG A 99 -9.70 20.04 19.48
N LYS A 100 -9.56 18.71 19.50
CA LYS A 100 -10.17 17.81 20.49
C LYS A 100 -9.17 17.09 21.42
N SER A 101 -7.86 17.34 21.31
CA SER A 101 -6.86 16.70 22.18
C SER A 101 -6.26 17.61 23.25
N ALA A 102 -6.91 18.73 23.58
CA ALA A 102 -6.50 19.57 24.71
C ALA A 102 -6.93 18.92 26.04
N ASN A 103 -6.37 17.76 26.36
CA ASN A 103 -6.28 17.33 27.75
C ASN A 103 -4.86 17.65 28.23
N PRO A 104 -4.66 18.71 29.03
CA PRO A 104 -3.33 19.18 29.45
C PRO A 104 -2.55 18.14 30.26
N GLU A 105 -3.20 17.09 30.76
CA GLU A 105 -2.56 16.00 31.52
C GLU A 105 -1.95 14.89 30.65
N ARG A 106 -2.30 14.82 29.36
CA ARG A 106 -1.72 13.83 28.43
C ARG A 106 -0.43 14.36 27.82
N THR A 107 0.67 14.18 28.54
CA THR A 107 2.07 14.38 28.08
C THR A 107 2.53 13.31 27.08
N GLY A 108 1.65 12.88 26.18
CA GLY A 108 2.04 12.09 25.02
C GLY A 108 2.75 12.99 24.02
N ALA A 109 4.05 13.23 24.24
CA ALA A 109 4.88 13.95 23.28
C ALA A 109 4.86 13.20 21.95
N TYR A 110 4.09 13.70 20.98
CA TYR A 110 4.17 13.22 19.61
C TYR A 110 5.54 13.62 19.06
N ILE A 111 6.51 12.69 19.11
CA ILE A 111 7.79 12.86 18.43
C ILE A 111 7.50 12.82 16.92
N ARG A 112 7.45 14.00 16.30
CA ARG A 112 7.40 14.11 14.84
C ARG A 112 8.83 14.01 14.32
N LEU A 113 9.13 12.93 13.61
CA LEU A 113 10.39 12.82 12.88
C LEU A 113 10.40 13.84 11.74
N GLN A 114 11.58 14.36 11.40
CA GLN A 114 11.72 15.19 10.20
C GLN A 114 11.37 14.34 8.97
N PRO A 115 10.56 14.86 8.03
CA PRO A 115 10.24 14.13 6.82
C PRO A 115 11.52 13.92 6.01
N GLN A 116 11.82 12.66 5.70
CA GLN A 116 12.86 12.33 4.75
C GLN A 116 12.25 12.40 3.34
N VAL A 117 12.79 13.27 2.49
CA VAL A 117 12.44 13.31 1.07
C VAL A 117 13.26 12.23 0.36
N MET A 118 12.59 11.33 -0.34
CA MET A 118 13.26 10.38 -1.24
C MET A 118 13.22 10.97 -2.65
N ASP A 119 14.38 11.06 -3.30
CA ASP A 119 14.46 11.43 -4.71
C ASP A 119 13.84 10.32 -5.56
N LEU A 120 12.96 10.69 -6.50
CA LEU A 120 12.28 9.79 -7.44
C LEU A 120 13.05 9.68 -8.76
#